data_AF-A0A946ABK1-F1
#
_entry.id   AF-A0A946ABK1-F1
#
_cell.length_a   1.000
_cell.length_b   1.000
_cell.length_c   1.000
_cell.angle_alpha   90.00
_cell.angle_beta   90.00
_cell.angle_gamma   90.00
#
_symmetry.space_group_name_H-M   'P 1'
#
loop_
_entity.id
_entity.type
_entity.pdbx_description
1 polymer ?
#
loop_
_entity_poly.entity_id
_entity_poly.type
_entity_poly.pdbx_seq_one_letter_code
_entity_poly.pdbx_strand_id
1 'polypeptide(L)' 'MRTVPPGITIARSFQPSSADTAAAVGNVGVEVVATVTMILWVEATCGPLITPYFDEGEASVGFRVAVDHT' A
#
# COMPACT_ATOMS: atom_id res chain seq x y z
N MET A 1 -9.66 4.21 19.23
CA MET A 1 -10.01 4.04 17.81
C MET A 1 -11.50 3.77 17.72
N ARG A 2 -12.21 4.51 16.88
CA ARG A 2 -13.62 4.28 16.58
C ARG A 2 -13.78 3.09 15.62
N THR A 3 -14.96 2.45 15.65
CA THR A 3 -15.28 1.33 14.76
C THR A 3 -15.23 1.75 13.29
N VAL A 4 -14.47 1.02 12.48
CA VAL A 4 -14.45 1.16 11.02
C VAL A 4 -15.61 0.33 10.44
N PRO A 5 -16.55 0.92 9.68
CA PRO A 5 -17.66 0.17 9.10
C PRO A 5 -17.16 -0.87 8.08
N PRO A 6 -17.72 -2.09 8.06
CA PRO A 6 -17.38 -3.07 7.05
C PRO A 6 -17.85 -2.62 5.66
N GLY A 7 -17.08 -2.98 4.62
CA GLY A 7 -17.41 -2.70 3.23
C GLY A 7 -17.03 -1.32 2.71
N ILE A 8 -16.40 -0.46 3.53
CA ILE A 8 -15.83 0.79 3.02
C ILE A 8 -14.65 0.49 2.09
N THR A 9 -14.51 1.29 1.05
CA THR A 9 -13.48 1.11 0.02
C THR A 9 -12.84 2.45 -0.32
N ILE A 10 -11.57 2.40 -0.72
CA ILE A 10 -10.87 3.50 -1.37
C ILE A 10 -10.12 2.92 -2.57
N ALA A 11 -9.94 3.74 -3.59
CA ALA A 11 -9.12 3.39 -4.75
C ALA A 11 -8.13 4.52 -5.00
N ARG A 12 -6.93 4.14 -5.46
CA ARG A 12 -5.90 5.08 -5.86
C ARG A 12 -5.19 4.54 -7.09
N SER A 13 -4.94 5.43 -8.06
CA SER A 13 -4.17 5.12 -9.25
C SER A 13 -2.75 5.64 -9.07
N PHE A 14 -1.79 4.86 -9.54
CA PHE A 14 -0.38 5.20 -9.55
C PHE A 14 0.12 5.08 -10.98
N GLN A 15 0.90 6.07 -11.43
CA GLN A 15 1.64 5.97 -12.67
C GLN A 15 3.04 5.46 -12.31
N PRO A 16 3.42 4.22 -12.67
CA PRO A 16 4.74 3.70 -12.35
C PRO A 16 5.84 4.51 -13.03
N SER A 17 6.95 4.67 -12.31
CA SER A 17 8.20 5.26 -12.80
C SER A 17 9.32 4.21 -12.77
N SER A 18 10.52 4.58 -13.23
CA SER A 18 11.69 3.71 -13.15
C SER A 18 12.10 3.39 -11.70
N ALA A 19 11.73 4.20 -10.72
CA ALA A 19 12.02 3.94 -9.30
C ALA A 19 11.14 2.83 -8.69
N ASP A 20 10.03 2.50 -9.37
CA ASP A 20 9.04 1.54 -8.90
C ASP A 20 9.33 0.11 -9.36
N THR A 21 10.34 -0.07 -10.22
CA THR A 21 10.64 -1.35 -10.87
C THR A 21 11.37 -2.32 -9.98
N ALA A 22 11.28 -3.61 -10.30
CA ALA A 22 12.03 -4.66 -9.64
C ALA A 22 13.54 -4.43 -9.80
N ALA A 23 13.99 -3.88 -10.94
CA ALA A 23 15.37 -3.47 -11.16
C ALA A 23 15.84 -2.41 -10.16
N ALA A 24 15.01 -1.41 -9.85
CA ALA A 24 15.34 -0.36 -8.89
C ALA A 24 15.55 -0.87 -7.46
N VAL A 25 15.00 -2.04 -7.12
CA VAL A 25 15.11 -2.67 -5.79
C VAL A 25 16.03 -3.89 -5.77
N GLY A 26 16.85 -4.08 -6.80
CA GLY A 26 17.94 -5.04 -6.83
C GLY A 26 17.77 -6.25 -7.77
N ASN A 27 16.62 -6.41 -8.43
CA ASN A 27 16.43 -7.44 -9.45
C ASN A 27 16.88 -6.93 -10.83
N VAL A 28 18.20 -6.78 -10.98
CA VAL A 28 18.83 -6.16 -12.17
C VAL A 28 18.27 -6.74 -13.47
N GLY A 29 17.81 -5.87 -14.36
CA GLY A 29 17.27 -6.23 -15.68
C GLY A 29 15.77 -6.52 -15.73
N VAL A 30 15.06 -6.43 -14.59
CA VAL A 30 13.60 -6.66 -14.51
C VAL A 30 12.85 -5.31 -14.45
N GLU A 31 12.47 -4.80 -15.63
CA GLU A 31 11.82 -3.48 -15.81
C GLU A 31 10.28 -3.52 -15.72
N VAL A 32 9.78 -4.18 -14.68
CA VAL A 32 8.34 -4.18 -14.31
C VAL A 32 8.17 -3.78 -12.86
N VAL A 33 6.98 -3.35 -12.47
CA VAL A 33 6.68 -2.92 -11.08
C VAL A 33 7.11 -4.01 -10.10
N ALA A 34 7.83 -3.62 -9.05
CA ALA A 34 8.26 -4.55 -8.01
C ALA A 34 7.09 -4.95 -7.10
N THR A 35 7.12 -6.18 -6.57
CA THR A 35 6.15 -6.61 -5.55
C THR A 35 6.18 -5.72 -4.30
N VAL A 36 7.37 -5.27 -3.89
CA VAL A 36 7.50 -4.34 -2.77
C VAL A 36 6.81 -3.00 -3.06
N THR A 37 6.86 -2.52 -4.30
CA THR A 37 6.16 -1.31 -4.70
C THR A 37 4.65 -1.48 -4.66
N MET A 38 4.13 -2.62 -5.16
CA MET A 38 2.71 -2.95 -5.08
C MET A 38 2.22 -2.98 -3.62
N ILE A 39 3.01 -3.60 -2.71
CA ILE A 39 2.70 -3.63 -1.27
C ILE A 39 2.63 -2.20 -0.70
N LEU A 40 3.63 -1.35 -1.00
CA LEU A 40 3.66 0.03 -0.53
C LEU A 40 2.45 0.84 -1.03
N TRP A 41 2.03 0.64 -2.27
CA TRP A 41 0.84 1.30 -2.82
C TRP A 41 -0.45 0.84 -2.14
N VAL A 42 -0.59 -0.44 -1.83
CA VAL A 42 -1.72 -0.96 -1.05
C VAL A 42 -1.74 -0.32 0.34
N GLU A 43 -0.61 -0.31 1.05
CA GLU A 43 -0.52 0.28 2.40
C GLU A 43 -0.81 1.79 2.39
N ALA A 44 -0.22 2.54 1.45
CA ALA A 44 -0.45 3.98 1.28
C ALA A 44 -1.90 4.31 0.88
N THR A 45 -2.61 3.34 0.30
CA THR A 45 -4.03 3.48 -0.04
C THR A 45 -4.92 3.16 1.16
N CYS A 46 -4.58 2.16 1.96
CA CYS A 46 -5.33 1.78 3.16
C CYS A 46 -5.27 2.82 4.28
N GLY A 47 -4.13 3.47 4.51
CA GLY A 47 -3.97 4.46 5.60
C GLY A 47 -5.08 5.52 5.63
N PRO A 48 -5.27 6.30 4.55
CA PRO A 48 -6.32 7.31 4.47
C PRO A 48 -7.75 6.79 4.67
N LEU A 49 -8.03 5.51 4.39
CA LEU A 49 -9.35 4.92 4.60
C LEU A 49 -9.71 4.81 6.08
N ILE A 50 -8.71 4.52 6.93
CA ILE A 50 -8.90 4.29 8.37
C ILE A 50 -8.55 5.50 9.23
N THR A 51 -7.74 6.45 8.74
CA THR A 51 -7.36 7.68 9.48
C THR A 51 -8.56 8.43 10.07
N PRO A 52 -9.71 8.59 9.38
CA PRO A 52 -10.87 9.29 9.94
C PRO A 52 -11.50 8.63 11.17
N TYR A 53 -11.03 7.44 11.58
CA TYR A 53 -11.53 6.67 12.72
C TYR A 53 -10.56 6.63 13.90
N PHE A 54 -9.36 7.21 13.76
CA PHE A 54 -8.44 7.36 14.89
C PHE A 54 -8.99 8.37 15.90
N ASP A 55 -8.68 8.13 17.16
CA ASP A 55 -8.78 9.12 18.23
C ASP A 55 -7.46 9.93 18.31
N GLU A 56 -7.45 10.99 19.11
CA GLU A 56 -6.26 11.83 19.26
C GLU A 56 -5.07 11.00 19.79
N GLY A 57 -3.93 11.09 19.11
CA GLY A 57 -2.70 10.38 19.47
C GLY A 57 -2.62 8.94 18.95
N GLU A 58 -3.63 8.42 18.25
CA GLU A 58 -3.59 7.09 17.67
C GLU A 58 -2.96 7.03 16.28
N ALA A 59 -2.39 5.86 15.95
CA ALA A 59 -1.84 5.54 14.64
C ALA A 59 -2.02 4.05 14.34
N SER A 60 -1.93 3.69 13.04
CA SER A 60 -1.94 2.30 12.59
C SER A 60 -0.57 1.84 12.12
N VAL A 61 -0.30 0.53 12.27
CA VAL A 61 0.88 -0.15 11.72
C VAL A 61 0.41 -1.38 10.94
N GLY A 62 0.91 -1.57 9.72
CA GLY A 62 0.69 -2.78 8.95
C GLY A 62 1.35 -3.98 9.63
N PHE A 63 0.62 -5.09 9.81
CA PHE A 63 1.14 -6.28 10.50
C PHE A 63 1.22 -7.52 9.59
N ARG A 64 0.43 -7.54 8.51
CA ARG A 64 0.38 -8.65 7.55
C ARG A 64 -0.06 -8.12 6.20
N VAL A 65 0.64 -8.55 5.16
CA VAL A 65 0.25 -8.41 3.76
C VAL A 65 0.33 -9.77 3.09
N ALA A 66 -0.64 -10.09 2.25
CA ALA A 66 -0.66 -11.29 1.44
C ALA A 66 -1.19 -10.89 0.06
N VAL A 67 -0.33 -10.95 -0.94
CA VAL A 67 -0.63 -10.52 -2.31
C VAL A 67 -0.02 -11.50 -3.28
N ASP A 68 -0.75 -11.81 -4.34
CA ASP A 68 -0.25 -12.55 -5.49
C ASP A 68 0.05 -11.54 -6.60
N HIS A 69 1.30 -11.49 -7.05
CA HIS A 69 1.77 -10.57 -8.09
C HIS A 69 2.11 -11.37 -9.34
N THR A 70 1.09 -11.59 -10.17
CA THR A 70 1.15 -12.42 -11.40
C THR A 70 1.35 -11.59 -12.65
#